data_AF-A0AAW9YYJ1-F1
#
_entry.id   AF-A0AAW9YYJ1-F1
#
_cell.length_a   1.000
_cell.length_b   1.000
_cell.length_c   1.000
_cell.angle_alpha   90.00
_cell.angle_beta   90.00
_cell.angle_gamma   90.00
#
_symmetry.space_group_name_H-M   'P 1'
#
loop_
_entity.id
_entity.type
_entity.pdbx_description
1 polymer ?
#
loop_
_entity_poly.entity_id
_entity_poly.type
_entity_poly.pdbx_seq_one_letter_code
_entity_poly.pdbx_strand_id
1 'polypeptide(L)'
;MRTLDEAIKWLNNSVGKQYDFDGAYGYQCYDYANAYFNYTTGLRLSGMYAKNIHTDNASVLNNIATVHENTPNFLPLPGDIVIFNGRYGGGCGHVAIVTQATLNSFEVIEQNWQGGGYVNGRPGWETATRRWHQYDNPMWFIRLNYAGKKSIKNVLPSKQPNPKKLKIALVPGHGYADPGATGNGTNERDFIRKNIVPNVAKYLRTAGHDVYLYGGSNMSQDMYQDTAYGQRLGNKKDYGLYWLKHNQNPDVVVEFHLDWSGGGASGGHVIISNKFNADTIDNGIQSVIKSNLGQIRGVTPRNDLLNVNVSAELNVNYRLAELGFITNKSDMDYIKRNIDKYCREIAGAIHGKPIGGTLAGKTQVNRISWGLSGTFYPDRAIKVRRQAGLNGEVVDQASWLYSKDDWVKFDQVIKKDGYWWIRFKYQAPGASKAYFYCAVCKITDKEEKIKNEKYWGNIKWL
;
A
#
# COMPACT_ATOMS: atom_id res chain seq x y z
N MET A 1 6.70 -4.59 -19.82
CA MET A 1 5.45 -5.03 -19.18
C MET A 1 5.31 -4.40 -17.80
N ARG A 2 4.19 -3.72 -17.55
CA ARG A 2 3.74 -3.25 -16.23
C ARG A 2 3.22 -4.41 -15.38
N THR A 3 3.11 -4.18 -14.08
CA THR A 3 2.39 -5.10 -13.18
C THR A 3 0.87 -5.00 -13.40
N LEU A 4 0.13 -6.04 -13.01
CA LEU A 4 -1.34 -6.02 -13.07
C LEU A 4 -1.92 -4.86 -12.25
N ASP A 5 -1.39 -4.59 -11.05
CA ASP A 5 -1.87 -3.51 -10.19
C ASP A 5 -1.71 -2.12 -10.85
N GLU A 6 -0.60 -1.88 -11.57
CA GLU A 6 -0.41 -0.64 -12.34
C GLU A 6 -1.41 -0.54 -13.51
N ALA A 7 -1.62 -1.64 -14.24
CA ALA A 7 -2.55 -1.69 -15.36
C ALA A 7 -3.99 -1.43 -14.90
N ILE A 8 -4.43 -2.06 -13.81
CA ILE A 8 -5.76 -1.85 -13.21
C ILE A 8 -5.91 -0.43 -12.66
N LYS A 9 -4.85 0.16 -12.09
CA LYS A 9 -4.89 1.56 -11.64
C LYS A 9 -5.07 2.52 -12.81
N TRP A 10 -4.35 2.32 -13.91
CA TRP A 10 -4.53 3.12 -15.13
C TRP A 10 -5.94 2.95 -15.68
N LEU A 11 -6.42 1.70 -15.76
CA LEU A 11 -7.75 1.34 -16.22
C LEU A 11 -8.82 2.08 -15.42
N ASN A 12 -8.79 2.00 -14.10
CA ASN A 12 -9.74 2.71 -13.25
C ASN A 12 -9.68 4.24 -13.40
N ASN A 13 -8.47 4.80 -13.55
CA ASN A 13 -8.26 6.22 -13.75
C ASN A 13 -8.59 6.71 -15.17
N SER A 14 -8.92 5.81 -16.09
CA SER A 14 -9.25 6.16 -17.47
C SER A 14 -10.72 6.56 -17.66
N VAL A 15 -11.59 6.17 -16.72
CA VAL A 15 -13.02 6.48 -16.78
C VAL A 15 -13.23 8.00 -16.84
N GLY A 16 -14.09 8.44 -17.76
CA GLY A 16 -14.38 9.86 -17.99
C GLY A 16 -13.33 10.61 -18.81
N LYS A 17 -12.30 9.92 -19.34
CA LYS A 17 -11.29 10.50 -20.24
C LYS A 17 -11.48 10.03 -21.67
N GLN A 18 -10.88 10.76 -22.60
CA GLN A 18 -10.93 10.46 -24.03
C GLN A 18 -9.54 10.05 -24.51
N TYR A 19 -9.49 9.02 -25.35
CA TYR A 19 -8.26 8.46 -25.87
C TYR A 19 -8.35 8.43 -27.40
N ASP A 20 -7.50 9.22 -28.05
CA ASP A 20 -7.28 9.24 -29.49
C ASP A 20 -5.80 8.89 -29.69
N PHE A 21 -5.54 7.60 -29.94
CA PHE A 21 -4.18 7.07 -29.88
C PHE A 21 -3.47 7.21 -31.22
N ASP A 22 -4.20 7.13 -32.32
CA ASP A 22 -3.63 7.25 -33.66
C ASP A 22 -3.90 8.60 -34.35
N GLY A 23 -4.74 9.46 -33.77
CA GLY A 23 -5.11 10.76 -34.32
C GLY A 23 -6.16 10.70 -35.42
N ALA A 24 -6.76 9.53 -35.67
CA ALA A 24 -7.69 9.28 -36.76
C ALA A 24 -9.04 8.82 -36.24
N TYR A 25 -10.11 9.39 -36.80
CA TYR A 25 -11.49 9.07 -36.41
C TYR A 25 -11.80 9.25 -34.91
N GLY A 26 -11.03 10.07 -34.20
CA GLY A 26 -11.33 10.52 -32.85
C GLY A 26 -11.22 9.43 -31.79
N TYR A 27 -12.26 9.26 -30.97
CA TYR A 27 -12.19 8.46 -29.76
C TYR A 27 -12.76 7.06 -29.98
N GLN A 28 -12.06 6.18 -30.70
CA GLN A 28 -12.58 4.84 -31.03
C GLN A 28 -12.32 3.81 -29.92
N CYS A 29 -12.98 2.66 -30.02
CA CYS A 29 -12.74 1.53 -29.12
C CYS A 29 -11.30 0.98 -29.29
N TYR A 30 -10.80 0.96 -30.52
CA TYR A 30 -9.44 0.52 -30.82
C TYR A 30 -8.40 1.51 -30.24
N ASP A 31 -8.61 2.83 -30.31
CA ASP A 31 -7.73 3.80 -29.65
C ASP A 31 -7.59 3.54 -28.17
N TYR A 32 -8.71 3.28 -27.49
CA TYR A 32 -8.73 2.99 -26.08
C TYR A 32 -7.96 1.69 -25.75
N ALA A 33 -8.19 0.63 -26.53
CA ALA A 33 -7.44 -0.63 -26.38
C ALA A 33 -5.94 -0.43 -26.63
N ASN A 34 -5.56 0.37 -27.63
CA ASN A 34 -4.17 0.71 -27.91
C ASN A 34 -3.54 1.54 -26.77
N ALA A 35 -4.27 2.50 -26.19
CA ALA A 35 -3.79 3.27 -25.05
C ALA A 35 -3.52 2.37 -23.82
N TYR A 36 -4.43 1.44 -23.51
CA TYR A 36 -4.24 0.46 -22.45
C TYR A 36 -3.06 -0.49 -22.74
N PHE A 37 -3.02 -1.02 -23.97
CA PHE A 37 -1.97 -1.95 -24.40
C PHE A 37 -0.60 -1.28 -24.39
N ASN A 38 -0.49 -0.05 -24.88
CA ASN A 38 0.75 0.72 -24.88
C ASN A 38 1.21 1.07 -23.47
N TYR A 39 0.30 1.54 -22.61
CA TYR A 39 0.63 1.80 -21.21
C TYR A 39 1.19 0.54 -20.52
N THR A 40 0.58 -0.61 -20.79
CA THR A 40 0.91 -1.89 -20.13
C THR A 40 2.18 -2.53 -20.70
N THR A 41 2.36 -2.49 -22.02
CA THR A 41 3.39 -3.27 -22.72
C THR A 41 4.55 -2.42 -23.24
N GLY A 42 4.29 -1.15 -23.55
CA GLY A 42 5.17 -0.26 -24.34
C GLY A 42 5.07 -0.47 -25.85
N LEU A 43 4.25 -1.42 -26.31
CA LEU A 43 4.07 -1.77 -27.72
C LEU A 43 2.76 -1.17 -28.26
N ARG A 44 2.48 -1.41 -29.55
CA ARG A 44 1.28 -0.93 -30.24
C ARG A 44 0.61 -2.10 -30.95
N LEU A 45 -0.73 -2.11 -30.94
CA LEU A 45 -1.55 -2.99 -31.76
C LEU A 45 -1.76 -2.36 -33.13
N SER A 46 -1.64 -3.15 -34.19
CA SER A 46 -1.89 -2.77 -35.58
C SER A 46 -3.10 -3.53 -36.14
N GLY A 47 -3.76 -2.93 -37.14
CA GLY A 47 -4.96 -3.48 -37.76
C GLY A 47 -6.02 -2.41 -37.90
N MET A 48 -7.05 -2.70 -38.69
CA MET A 48 -8.17 -1.78 -38.95
C MET A 48 -9.44 -2.18 -38.19
N TYR A 49 -9.59 -3.47 -37.87
CA TYR A 49 -10.83 -4.01 -37.30
C TYR A 49 -10.59 -4.59 -35.91
N ALA A 50 -11.38 -4.14 -34.93
CA ALA A 50 -11.29 -4.60 -33.55
C ALA A 50 -11.46 -6.13 -33.43
N LYS A 51 -12.38 -6.73 -34.21
CA LYS A 51 -12.59 -8.19 -34.23
C LYS A 51 -11.34 -8.99 -34.62
N ASN A 52 -10.40 -8.39 -35.35
CA ASN A 52 -9.20 -9.05 -35.86
C ASN A 52 -7.96 -8.79 -35.00
N ILE A 53 -8.06 -8.05 -33.89
CA ILE A 53 -6.88 -7.70 -33.06
C ILE A 53 -6.03 -8.92 -32.71
N HIS A 54 -6.67 -10.02 -32.29
CA HIS A 54 -6.01 -11.26 -31.90
C HIS A 54 -5.24 -11.96 -33.04
N THR A 55 -5.71 -11.85 -34.29
CA THR A 55 -5.06 -12.45 -35.47
C THR A 55 -4.02 -11.51 -36.07
N ASP A 56 -4.38 -10.23 -36.28
CA ASP A 56 -3.52 -9.23 -36.91
C ASP A 56 -2.24 -8.97 -36.09
N ASN A 57 -2.31 -9.22 -34.77
CA ASN A 57 -1.22 -9.00 -33.83
C ASN A 57 -0.63 -10.31 -33.28
N ALA A 58 -0.90 -11.47 -33.89
CA ALA A 58 -0.47 -12.77 -33.37
C ALA A 58 1.05 -12.82 -33.07
N SER A 59 1.88 -12.25 -33.96
CA SER A 59 3.33 -12.20 -33.75
C SER A 59 3.74 -11.32 -32.55
N VAL A 60 3.06 -10.21 -32.33
CA VAL A 60 3.31 -9.32 -31.18
C VAL A 60 2.87 -10.01 -29.90
N LEU A 61 1.72 -10.69 -29.92
CA LEU A 61 1.09 -11.31 -28.76
C LEU A 61 1.80 -12.58 -28.27
N ASN A 62 2.38 -13.38 -29.18
CA ASN A 62 2.93 -14.71 -28.87
C ASN A 62 3.91 -14.73 -27.67
N ASN A 63 4.68 -13.66 -27.46
CA ASN A 63 5.66 -13.58 -26.38
C ASN A 63 5.16 -12.88 -25.11
N ILE A 64 4.01 -12.21 -25.15
CA ILE A 64 3.57 -11.30 -24.08
C ILE A 64 2.13 -11.50 -23.65
N ALA A 65 1.39 -12.42 -24.26
CA ALA A 65 0.01 -12.69 -23.92
C ALA A 65 -0.38 -14.13 -24.24
N THR A 66 -1.46 -14.59 -23.63
CA THR A 66 -2.21 -15.77 -24.06
C THR A 66 -3.52 -15.31 -24.66
N VAL A 67 -3.86 -15.82 -25.85
CA VAL A 67 -5.16 -15.57 -26.49
C VAL A 67 -6.08 -16.73 -26.15
N HIS A 68 -7.24 -16.43 -25.59
CA HIS A 68 -8.25 -17.40 -25.21
C HIS A 68 -9.49 -17.22 -26.07
N GLU A 69 -10.01 -18.33 -26.59
CA GLU A 69 -11.37 -18.38 -27.11
C GLU A 69 -12.36 -18.39 -25.95
N ASN A 70 -13.49 -17.71 -26.12
CA ASN A 70 -14.58 -17.81 -25.18
C ASN A 70 -15.19 -19.22 -25.21
N THR A 71 -15.31 -19.86 -24.06
CA THR A 71 -15.98 -21.15 -23.89
C THR A 71 -16.93 -21.06 -22.70
N PRO A 72 -17.91 -21.96 -22.54
CA PRO A 72 -18.84 -21.92 -21.41
C PRO A 72 -18.19 -21.91 -20.02
N ASN A 73 -16.94 -22.39 -19.92
CA ASN A 73 -16.18 -22.46 -18.66
C ASN A 73 -15.07 -21.40 -18.56
N PHE A 74 -14.90 -20.56 -19.59
CA PHE A 74 -13.88 -19.54 -19.58
C PHE A 74 -14.31 -18.36 -18.71
N LEU A 75 -13.46 -18.00 -17.74
CA LEU A 75 -13.64 -16.81 -16.90
C LEU A 75 -12.55 -15.78 -17.25
N PRO A 76 -12.90 -14.64 -17.88
CA PRO A 76 -11.99 -13.53 -18.06
C PRO A 76 -11.63 -12.90 -16.71
N LEU A 77 -10.44 -12.35 -16.63
CA LEU A 77 -9.89 -11.72 -15.44
C LEU A 77 -9.76 -10.21 -15.65
N PRO A 78 -9.72 -9.42 -14.57
CA PRO A 78 -9.43 -8.00 -14.66
C PRO A 78 -8.15 -7.74 -15.49
N GLY A 79 -8.25 -6.84 -16.46
CA GLY A 79 -7.17 -6.49 -17.38
C GLY A 79 -7.11 -7.33 -18.65
N ASP A 80 -7.94 -8.37 -18.82
CA ASP A 80 -8.07 -9.05 -20.10
C ASP A 80 -8.65 -8.09 -21.15
N ILE A 81 -8.11 -8.12 -22.37
CA ILE A 81 -8.63 -7.37 -23.50
C ILE A 81 -9.67 -8.26 -24.19
N VAL A 82 -10.94 -7.88 -24.13
CA VAL A 82 -12.02 -8.61 -24.77
C VAL A 82 -12.24 -8.11 -26.19
N ILE A 83 -12.41 -9.04 -27.12
CA ILE A 83 -12.66 -8.80 -28.54
C ILE A 83 -14.04 -9.36 -28.89
N PHE A 84 -14.91 -8.45 -29.31
CA PHE A 84 -16.26 -8.75 -29.80
C PHE A 84 -16.23 -9.02 -31.30
N ASN A 85 -17.07 -9.96 -31.75
CA ASN A 85 -17.14 -10.36 -33.15
C ASN A 85 -17.76 -9.30 -34.09
N GLY A 86 -17.81 -9.61 -35.38
CA GLY A 86 -18.32 -8.72 -36.41
C GLY A 86 -19.83 -8.39 -36.35
N ARG A 87 -20.60 -8.93 -35.39
CA ARG A 87 -21.98 -8.47 -35.14
C ARG A 87 -22.00 -7.08 -34.48
N TYR A 88 -20.87 -6.64 -33.94
CA TYR A 88 -20.69 -5.35 -33.29
C TYR A 88 -19.99 -4.34 -34.20
N GLY A 89 -20.15 -3.04 -33.91
CA GLY A 89 -19.42 -1.97 -34.57
C GLY A 89 -19.62 -1.90 -36.09
N GLY A 90 -20.82 -2.24 -36.58
CA GLY A 90 -21.13 -2.21 -38.02
C GLY A 90 -20.32 -3.19 -38.87
N GLY A 91 -19.85 -4.30 -38.30
CA GLY A 91 -18.99 -5.26 -39.00
C GLY A 91 -17.52 -5.20 -38.56
N CYS A 92 -17.09 -4.13 -37.91
CA CYS A 92 -15.70 -3.92 -37.48
C CYS A 92 -15.35 -4.67 -36.19
N GLY A 93 -16.36 -5.12 -35.44
CA GLY A 93 -16.21 -5.62 -34.08
C GLY A 93 -16.09 -4.51 -33.06
N HIS A 94 -15.83 -4.90 -31.82
CA HIS A 94 -15.60 -3.99 -30.71
C HIS A 94 -14.49 -4.55 -29.80
N VAL A 95 -13.85 -3.69 -29.02
CA VAL A 95 -12.80 -4.09 -28.08
C VAL A 95 -12.92 -3.28 -26.79
N ALA A 96 -12.71 -3.95 -25.66
CA ALA A 96 -12.79 -3.34 -24.34
C ALA A 96 -11.85 -4.03 -23.35
N ILE A 97 -11.68 -3.45 -22.16
CA ILE A 97 -10.82 -4.02 -21.11
C ILE A 97 -11.67 -4.46 -19.93
N VAL A 98 -11.58 -5.74 -19.56
CA VAL A 98 -12.36 -6.36 -18.48
C VAL A 98 -11.94 -5.78 -17.12
N THR A 99 -12.91 -5.44 -16.29
CA THR A 99 -12.70 -4.97 -14.90
C THR A 99 -13.09 -6.00 -13.86
N GLN A 100 -14.12 -6.81 -14.14
CA GLN A 100 -14.58 -7.92 -13.32
C GLN A 100 -15.50 -8.84 -14.14
N ALA A 101 -15.66 -10.10 -13.72
CA ALA A 101 -16.48 -11.07 -14.45
C ALA A 101 -17.12 -12.14 -13.57
N THR A 102 -18.21 -12.71 -14.10
CA THR A 102 -18.82 -13.97 -13.72
C THR A 102 -18.82 -14.90 -14.94
N LEU A 103 -19.24 -16.16 -14.80
CA LEU A 103 -19.39 -17.07 -15.94
C LEU A 103 -20.52 -16.67 -16.91
N ASN A 104 -21.40 -15.73 -16.52
CA ASN A 104 -22.54 -15.32 -17.33
C ASN A 104 -22.38 -13.93 -17.96
N SER A 105 -21.64 -13.04 -17.30
CA SER A 105 -21.44 -11.66 -17.74
C SER A 105 -20.14 -11.07 -17.21
N PHE A 106 -19.69 -9.99 -17.82
CA PHE A 106 -18.49 -9.28 -17.41
C PHE A 106 -18.66 -7.77 -17.52
N GLU A 107 -18.00 -7.03 -16.63
CA GLU A 107 -17.88 -5.58 -16.70
C GLU A 107 -16.60 -5.22 -17.43
N VAL A 108 -16.67 -4.17 -18.23
CA VAL A 108 -15.54 -3.59 -18.95
C VAL A 108 -15.46 -2.09 -18.72
N ILE A 109 -14.30 -1.52 -19.03
CA ILE A 109 -14.21 -0.13 -19.48
C ILE A 109 -13.95 -0.13 -20.98
N GLU A 110 -14.67 0.74 -21.68
CA GLU A 110 -14.67 0.83 -23.13
C GLU A 110 -14.92 2.27 -23.59
N GLN A 111 -14.64 2.53 -24.86
CA GLN A 111 -14.89 3.81 -25.52
C GLN A 111 -15.60 3.54 -26.86
N ASN A 112 -16.39 4.50 -27.32
CA ASN A 112 -17.19 4.41 -28.54
C ASN A 112 -18.21 3.27 -28.60
N TRP A 113 -18.81 2.92 -27.46
CA TRP A 113 -19.95 2.00 -27.45
C TRP A 113 -21.23 2.68 -27.94
N GLN A 114 -21.40 3.96 -27.62
CA GLN A 114 -22.60 4.74 -27.96
C GLN A 114 -22.50 5.39 -29.36
N GLY A 115 -21.40 5.15 -30.10
CA GLY A 115 -21.15 5.74 -31.41
C GLY A 115 -20.73 7.20 -31.36
N GLY A 116 -20.33 7.71 -30.18
CA GLY A 116 -19.98 9.11 -29.97
C GLY A 116 -18.49 9.42 -30.14
N GLY A 117 -17.69 8.49 -30.68
CA GLY A 117 -16.24 8.65 -30.86
C GLY A 117 -15.84 9.60 -32.00
N TYR A 118 -16.68 9.71 -33.04
CA TYR A 118 -16.46 10.61 -34.17
C TYR A 118 -17.80 11.18 -34.65
N VAL A 119 -17.94 12.50 -34.63
CA VAL A 119 -19.21 13.17 -34.93
C VAL A 119 -18.94 14.40 -35.79
N ASN A 120 -19.67 14.56 -36.90
CA ASN A 120 -19.59 15.73 -37.78
C ASN A 120 -18.16 16.04 -38.28
N GLY A 121 -17.39 15.02 -38.65
CA GLY A 121 -16.05 15.19 -39.24
C GLY A 121 -14.95 15.57 -38.23
N ARG A 122 -15.18 15.37 -36.93
CA ARG A 122 -14.21 15.68 -35.86
C ARG A 122 -14.31 14.68 -34.69
N PRO A 123 -13.29 14.59 -33.82
CA PRO A 123 -13.37 13.82 -32.59
C PRO A 123 -14.65 14.14 -31.81
N GLY A 124 -15.33 13.09 -31.35
CA GLY A 124 -16.66 13.20 -30.76
C GLY A 124 -16.64 13.55 -29.27
N TRP A 125 -17.65 13.11 -28.52
CA TRP A 125 -17.83 13.44 -27.11
C TRP A 125 -17.68 12.24 -26.18
N GLU A 126 -17.69 11.02 -26.72
CA GLU A 126 -17.74 9.83 -25.88
C GLU A 126 -16.42 9.64 -25.13
N THR A 127 -16.53 9.45 -23.82
CA THR A 127 -15.41 9.15 -22.94
C THR A 127 -15.35 7.65 -22.65
N ALA A 128 -14.25 7.18 -22.08
CA ALA A 128 -14.17 5.82 -21.58
C ALA A 128 -15.18 5.63 -20.42
N THR A 129 -16.09 4.66 -20.55
CA THR A 129 -17.17 4.41 -19.60
C THR A 129 -17.21 2.94 -19.19
N ARG A 130 -17.82 2.66 -18.03
CA ARG A 130 -18.03 1.29 -17.54
C ARG A 130 -19.32 0.71 -18.08
N ARG A 131 -19.30 -0.56 -18.46
CA ARG A 131 -20.49 -1.29 -18.91
C ARG A 131 -20.42 -2.77 -18.61
N TRP A 132 -21.59 -3.38 -18.38
CA TRP A 132 -21.75 -4.82 -18.32
C TRP A 132 -22.16 -5.39 -19.68
N HIS A 133 -21.52 -6.48 -20.09
CA HIS A 133 -21.83 -7.24 -21.28
C HIS A 133 -22.09 -8.70 -20.92
N GLN A 134 -22.90 -9.37 -21.73
CA GLN A 134 -23.03 -10.83 -21.72
C GLN A 134 -21.99 -11.44 -22.66
N TYR A 135 -21.69 -12.72 -22.49
CA TYR A 135 -20.89 -13.44 -23.47
C TYR A 135 -21.68 -13.65 -24.77
N ASP A 136 -21.06 -13.38 -25.90
CA ASP A 136 -21.51 -13.78 -27.23
C ASP A 136 -20.42 -14.66 -27.87
N ASN A 137 -20.77 -15.45 -28.89
CA ASN A 137 -19.80 -16.28 -29.61
C ASN A 137 -19.85 -16.02 -31.12
N PRO A 138 -18.68 -15.92 -31.78
CA PRO A 138 -17.34 -16.05 -31.19
C PRO A 138 -16.93 -14.80 -30.39
N MET A 139 -16.13 -14.97 -29.34
CA MET A 139 -15.46 -13.90 -28.62
C MET A 139 -14.06 -14.38 -28.23
N TRP A 140 -13.13 -13.44 -28.13
CA TRP A 140 -11.74 -13.73 -27.79
C TRP A 140 -11.26 -12.83 -26.66
N PHE A 141 -10.35 -13.35 -25.86
CA PHE A 141 -9.78 -12.63 -24.72
C PHE A 141 -8.26 -12.70 -24.78
N ILE A 142 -7.60 -11.55 -24.80
CA ILE A 142 -6.14 -11.47 -24.72
C ILE A 142 -5.77 -11.22 -23.27
N ARG A 143 -5.14 -12.21 -22.65
CA ARG A 143 -4.59 -12.12 -21.30
C ARG A 143 -3.10 -11.80 -21.37
N LEU A 144 -2.74 -10.58 -20.98
CA LEU A 144 -1.34 -10.14 -20.98
C LEU A 144 -0.53 -10.87 -19.89
N ASN A 145 0.71 -11.21 -20.21
CA ASN A 145 1.71 -11.75 -19.29
C ASN A 145 2.27 -10.60 -18.43
N TYR A 146 1.46 -10.07 -17.51
CA TYR A 146 1.88 -8.97 -16.63
C TYR A 146 3.21 -9.27 -15.94
N ALA A 147 4.00 -8.23 -15.72
CA ALA A 147 5.21 -8.39 -14.94
C ALA A 147 4.85 -8.97 -13.57
N GLY A 148 5.49 -10.07 -13.19
CA GLY A 148 5.36 -10.62 -11.85
C GLY A 148 5.63 -9.53 -10.82
N LYS A 149 4.91 -9.55 -9.69
CA LYS A 149 5.15 -8.62 -8.58
C LYS A 149 6.66 -8.66 -8.29
N LYS A 150 7.35 -7.55 -8.56
CA LYS A 150 8.78 -7.47 -8.30
C LYS A 150 8.96 -7.74 -6.81
N SER A 151 9.70 -8.80 -6.49
CA SER A 151 10.24 -8.95 -5.14
C SER A 151 11.03 -7.68 -4.84
N ILE A 152 10.88 -7.17 -3.61
CA ILE A 152 11.38 -5.86 -3.13
C ILE A 152 12.91 -5.67 -3.38
N LYS A 153 13.63 -6.72 -3.80
CA LYS A 153 15.07 -6.69 -4.03
C LYS A 153 15.54 -6.00 -5.32
N ASN A 154 14.73 -5.85 -6.37
CA ASN A 154 15.22 -5.42 -7.70
C ASN A 154 14.64 -4.08 -8.22
N VAL A 155 14.21 -3.18 -7.33
CA VAL A 155 13.79 -1.79 -7.69
C VAL A 155 14.67 -0.73 -6.99
N LEU A 156 15.80 -1.13 -6.41
CA LEU A 156 16.81 -0.19 -5.96
C LEU A 156 17.86 -0.02 -7.06
N PRO A 157 18.37 1.20 -7.29
CA PRO A 157 19.52 1.42 -8.17
C PRO A 157 20.67 0.46 -7.83
N SER A 158 21.52 0.14 -8.80
CA SER A 158 22.66 -0.80 -8.68
C SER A 158 23.75 -0.40 -7.67
N LYS A 159 23.52 0.68 -6.93
CA LYS A 159 24.11 0.95 -5.62
C LYS A 159 22.94 1.14 -4.66
N GLN A 160 22.96 0.47 -3.49
CA GLN A 160 22.20 1.00 -2.36
C GLN A 160 22.56 2.50 -2.29
N PRO A 161 21.61 3.43 -2.45
CA PRO A 161 21.89 4.78 -2.05
C PRO A 161 22.25 4.64 -0.58
N ASN A 162 23.48 5.02 -0.20
CA ASN A 162 23.74 5.34 1.19
C ASN A 162 22.53 6.17 1.65
N PRO A 163 21.84 5.79 2.75
CA PRO A 163 20.67 6.53 3.20
C PRO A 163 21.05 8.01 3.16
N LYS A 164 20.39 8.79 2.26
CA LYS A 164 20.79 10.17 2.04
C LYS A 164 20.70 10.82 3.41
N LYS A 165 21.84 11.25 3.94
CA LYS A 165 21.89 11.93 5.22
C LYS A 165 21.10 13.23 5.06
N LEU A 166 19.89 13.26 5.63
CA LEU A 166 19.05 14.44 5.66
C LEU A 166 19.48 15.37 6.80
N LYS A 167 19.37 16.68 6.55
CA LYS A 167 19.28 17.70 7.58
C LYS A 167 17.81 17.90 7.95
N ILE A 168 17.44 17.49 9.15
CA ILE A 168 16.05 17.49 9.62
C ILE A 168 15.92 18.50 10.75
N ALA A 169 14.97 19.42 10.63
CA ALA A 169 14.57 20.29 11.73
C ALA A 169 13.29 19.74 12.37
N LEU A 170 13.33 19.49 13.68
CA LEU A 170 12.16 19.16 14.47
C LEU A 170 11.74 20.38 15.28
N VAL A 171 10.48 20.76 15.14
CA VAL A 171 9.90 21.95 15.77
C VAL A 171 8.85 21.47 16.77
N PRO A 172 9.04 21.69 18.08
CA PRO A 172 7.95 21.51 19.03
C PRO A 172 6.97 22.68 18.87
N GLY A 173 5.69 22.36 18.69
CA GLY A 173 4.63 23.36 18.65
C GLY A 173 4.59 24.23 19.91
N HIS A 174 4.06 25.45 19.75
CA HIS A 174 3.98 26.48 20.79
C HIS A 174 5.36 26.82 21.38
N GLY A 175 5.41 27.46 22.56
CA GLY A 175 6.66 27.86 23.21
C GLY A 175 6.51 29.17 23.97
N TYR A 176 7.60 29.62 24.59
CA TYR A 176 7.56 30.78 25.49
C TYR A 176 6.42 30.63 26.52
N ALA A 177 5.58 31.66 26.69
CA ALA A 177 4.42 31.64 27.57
C ALA A 177 3.19 30.92 26.97
N ASP A 178 3.20 30.54 25.70
CA ASP A 178 2.10 29.84 25.04
C ASP A 178 2.15 28.34 25.34
N PRO A 179 1.23 27.78 26.14
CA PRO A 179 1.20 26.37 26.47
C PRO A 179 0.62 25.50 25.34
N GLY A 180 -0.02 26.12 24.34
CA GLY A 180 -0.91 25.43 23.41
C GLY A 180 -2.16 24.88 24.08
N ALA A 181 -2.80 23.91 23.44
CA ALA A 181 -3.96 23.29 24.03
C ALA A 181 -3.61 22.57 25.34
N THR A 182 -4.60 22.48 26.23
CA THR A 182 -4.47 21.85 27.55
C THR A 182 -5.54 20.78 27.70
N GLY A 183 -5.15 19.61 28.21
CA GLY A 183 -6.05 18.47 28.39
C GLY A 183 -5.35 17.30 29.06
N ASN A 184 -6.11 16.40 29.67
CA ASN A 184 -5.61 15.16 30.26
C ASN A 184 -4.37 15.33 31.17
N GLY A 185 -4.38 16.42 31.97
CA GLY A 185 -3.35 16.75 32.96
C GLY A 185 -2.04 17.29 32.39
N THR A 186 -2.03 17.77 31.13
CA THR A 186 -0.83 18.36 30.51
C THR A 186 -1.19 19.43 29.48
N ASN A 187 -0.19 20.10 28.92
CA ASN A 187 -0.32 21.02 27.80
C ASN A 187 0.60 20.60 26.64
N GLU A 188 0.29 21.05 25.43
CA GLU A 188 1.04 20.71 24.22
C GLU A 188 2.52 21.07 24.31
N ARG A 189 2.81 22.33 24.65
CA ARG A 189 4.16 22.90 24.69
C ARG A 189 5.11 21.99 25.47
N ASP A 190 4.70 21.62 26.68
CA ASP A 190 5.51 20.86 27.62
C ASP A 190 5.54 19.37 27.27
N PHE A 191 4.39 18.80 26.86
CA PHE A 191 4.31 17.38 26.52
C PHE A 191 5.19 17.04 25.32
N ILE A 192 5.13 17.86 24.26
CA ILE A 192 5.85 17.63 23.01
C ILE A 192 7.36 17.80 23.20
N ARG A 193 7.79 18.85 23.91
CA ARG A 193 9.20 19.08 24.25
C ARG A 193 9.78 17.98 25.13
N LYS A 194 9.00 17.49 26.10
CA LYS A 194 9.48 16.46 27.02
C LYS A 194 9.52 15.07 26.39
N ASN A 195 8.49 14.71 25.61
CA ASN A 195 8.23 13.30 25.27
C ASN A 195 8.33 12.99 23.77
N ILE A 196 8.04 13.93 22.88
CA ILE A 196 7.95 13.65 21.44
C ILE A 196 9.26 13.98 20.74
N VAL A 197 9.65 15.26 20.74
CA VAL A 197 10.80 15.73 19.95
C VAL A 197 12.10 15.02 20.32
N PRO A 198 12.47 14.83 21.60
CA PRO A 198 13.68 14.10 21.96
C PRO A 198 13.69 12.65 21.49
N ASN A 199 12.55 11.95 21.57
CA ASN A 199 12.45 10.54 21.18
C ASN A 199 12.52 10.39 19.66
N VAL A 200 11.83 11.23 18.88
CA VAL A 200 11.96 11.23 17.40
C VAL A 200 13.38 11.57 16.98
N ALA A 201 13.99 12.60 17.60
CA ALA A 201 15.37 13.00 17.32
C ALA A 201 16.38 11.89 17.60
N LYS A 202 16.23 11.16 18.72
CA LYS A 202 17.05 10.00 19.07
C LYS A 202 17.08 9.00 17.91
N TYR A 203 15.91 8.59 17.41
CA TYR A 203 15.83 7.60 16.33
C TYR A 203 16.39 8.11 15.01
N LEU A 204 16.07 9.35 14.62
CA LEU A 204 16.62 9.93 13.38
C LEU A 204 18.15 10.06 13.42
N ARG A 205 18.73 10.43 14.57
CA ARG A 205 20.18 10.44 14.77
C ARG A 205 20.79 9.04 14.69
N THR A 206 20.13 8.03 15.28
CA THR A 206 20.55 6.62 15.13
C THR A 206 20.52 6.15 13.68
N ALA A 207 19.58 6.66 12.87
CA ALA A 207 19.51 6.40 11.44
C ALA A 207 20.55 7.19 10.60
N GLY A 208 21.42 7.97 11.26
CA GLY A 208 22.51 8.69 10.63
C GLY A 208 22.17 10.10 10.12
N HIS A 209 21.02 10.66 10.49
CA HIS A 209 20.61 12.00 10.07
C HIS A 209 21.17 13.12 10.96
N ASP A 210 21.35 14.30 10.37
CA ASP A 210 21.61 15.54 11.12
C ASP A 210 20.27 16.10 11.61
N VAL A 211 20.11 16.22 12.92
CA VAL A 211 18.83 16.63 13.53
C VAL A 211 19.01 17.88 14.37
N TYR A 212 18.44 18.98 13.89
CA TYR A 212 18.32 20.25 14.59
C TYR A 212 16.99 20.31 15.36
N LEU A 213 17.04 20.78 16.60
CA LEU A 213 15.84 21.04 17.42
C LEU A 213 15.64 22.55 17.46
N TYR A 214 14.46 23.03 17.04
CA TYR A 214 14.19 24.46 17.04
C TYR A 214 14.24 25.03 18.46
N GLY A 215 14.96 26.14 18.65
CA GLY A 215 15.30 26.67 19.99
C GLY A 215 16.47 25.95 20.69
N GLY A 216 17.27 25.17 19.96
CA GLY A 216 18.45 24.49 20.47
C GLY A 216 18.12 23.26 21.34
N SER A 217 19.10 22.80 22.14
CA SER A 217 18.95 21.61 23.00
C SER A 217 17.81 21.73 24.01
N ASN A 218 17.49 22.95 24.41
CA ASN A 218 16.44 23.26 25.39
C ASN A 218 15.08 23.51 24.73
N MET A 219 15.03 23.60 23.39
CA MET A 219 13.81 23.91 22.64
C MET A 219 13.06 25.12 23.19
N SER A 220 13.79 26.18 23.56
CA SER A 220 13.28 27.29 24.36
C SER A 220 12.50 28.35 23.57
N GLN A 221 12.23 28.10 22.29
CA GLN A 221 11.63 29.06 21.36
C GLN A 221 10.29 28.57 20.81
N ASP A 222 9.52 29.50 20.24
CA ASP A 222 8.27 29.27 19.53
C ASP A 222 8.41 29.75 18.08
N MET A 223 8.43 28.81 17.12
CA MET A 223 8.68 29.15 15.72
C MET A 223 7.55 29.99 15.11
N TYR A 224 6.30 29.80 15.53
CA TYR A 224 5.19 30.61 15.03
C TYR A 224 5.35 32.07 15.50
N GLN A 225 5.58 32.28 16.80
CA GLN A 225 5.74 33.62 17.35
C GLN A 225 6.98 34.33 16.78
N ASP A 226 8.09 33.61 16.60
CA ASP A 226 9.30 34.16 15.99
C ASP A 226 9.07 34.51 14.52
N THR A 227 8.39 33.65 13.75
CA THR A 227 8.06 33.93 12.34
C THR A 227 7.14 35.14 12.22
N ALA A 228 6.13 35.22 13.09
CA ALA A 228 5.21 36.35 13.16
C ALA A 228 5.94 37.65 13.54
N TYR A 229 6.89 37.59 14.47
CA TYR A 229 7.73 38.73 14.84
C TYR A 229 8.55 39.23 13.64
N GLY A 230 9.18 38.32 12.90
CA GLY A 230 9.91 38.65 11.67
C GLY A 230 9.01 39.31 10.62
N GLN A 231 7.80 38.79 10.38
CA GLN A 231 6.84 39.42 9.47
C GLN A 231 6.44 40.83 9.89
N ARG A 232 6.15 41.04 11.19
CA ARG A 232 5.80 42.38 11.71
C ARG A 232 6.91 43.39 11.52
N LEU A 233 8.17 42.98 11.69
CA LEU A 233 9.33 43.85 11.47
C LEU A 233 9.72 44.00 9.98
N GLY A 234 9.12 43.23 9.08
CA GLY A 234 9.61 43.09 7.70
C GLY A 234 10.95 42.35 7.60
N ASN A 235 11.47 41.78 8.69
CA ASN A 235 12.70 40.99 8.71
C ASN A 235 12.39 39.53 8.36
N LYS A 236 12.41 39.23 7.06
CA LYS A 236 12.24 37.88 6.49
C LYS A 236 13.55 37.07 6.45
N LYS A 237 14.45 37.27 7.43
CA LYS A 237 15.76 36.59 7.47
C LYS A 237 16.11 36.04 8.85
N ASP A 238 15.97 36.84 9.90
CA ASP A 238 16.61 36.55 11.19
C ASP A 238 15.70 35.90 12.24
N TYR A 239 14.41 35.68 11.92
CA TYR A 239 13.46 35.10 12.86
C TYR A 239 12.69 33.90 12.32
N GLY A 240 12.35 32.97 13.21
CA GLY A 240 11.40 31.90 12.93
C GLY A 240 11.84 30.98 11.79
N LEU A 241 10.88 30.63 10.94
CA LEU A 241 11.08 29.78 9.79
C LEU A 241 12.04 30.42 8.76
N TYR A 242 12.11 31.75 8.68
CA TYR A 242 13.09 32.44 7.83
C TYR A 242 14.51 32.15 8.33
N TRP A 243 14.76 32.35 9.61
CA TRP A 243 16.06 32.04 10.22
C TRP A 243 16.42 30.57 10.05
N LEU A 244 15.45 29.67 10.27
CA LEU A 244 15.64 28.24 10.13
C LEU A 244 16.08 27.87 8.71
N LYS A 245 15.42 28.43 7.68
CA LYS A 245 15.79 28.25 6.29
C LYS A 245 17.20 28.75 6.01
N HIS A 246 17.54 29.97 6.43
CA HIS A 246 18.84 30.55 6.11
C HIS A 246 20.01 29.90 6.84
N ASN A 247 19.85 29.59 8.14
CA ASN A 247 20.97 29.20 9.00
C ASN A 247 21.11 27.69 9.17
N GLN A 248 20.00 26.95 9.18
CA GLN A 248 20.04 25.48 9.26
C GLN A 248 19.88 24.83 7.88
N ASN A 249 19.16 25.50 6.97
CA ASN A 249 18.82 25.03 5.62
C ASN A 249 18.45 23.53 5.59
N PRO A 250 17.42 23.13 6.36
CA PRO A 250 17.03 21.72 6.46
C PRO A 250 16.42 21.21 5.14
N ASP A 251 16.64 19.92 4.86
CA ASP A 251 15.95 19.19 3.80
C ASP A 251 14.47 18.95 4.17
N VAL A 252 14.17 18.81 5.47
CA VAL A 252 12.84 18.49 6.00
C VAL A 252 12.61 19.25 7.32
N VAL A 253 11.48 19.95 7.43
CA VAL A 253 11.00 20.54 8.69
C VAL A 253 9.73 19.83 9.15
N VAL A 254 9.73 19.25 10.36
CA VAL A 254 8.54 18.62 10.95
C VAL A 254 8.17 19.35 12.22
N GLU A 255 6.99 19.98 12.23
CA GLU A 255 6.41 20.62 13.40
C GLU A 255 5.39 19.70 14.06
N PHE A 256 5.47 19.49 15.37
CA PHE A 256 4.59 18.58 16.12
C PHE A 256 3.63 19.35 17.01
N HIS A 257 2.36 18.96 16.97
CA HIS A 257 1.24 19.50 17.78
C HIS A 257 0.35 18.35 18.28
N LEU A 258 -0.60 18.67 19.17
CA LEU A 258 -1.70 17.80 19.57
C LEU A 258 -3.04 18.55 19.49
N ASP A 259 -3.90 18.13 18.59
CA ASP A 259 -5.17 18.80 18.28
C ASP A 259 -6.11 18.95 19.50
N TRP A 260 -7.05 19.88 19.38
CA TRP A 260 -8.02 20.20 20.40
C TRP A 260 -9.45 20.22 19.84
N SER A 261 -10.39 19.67 20.62
CA SER A 261 -11.82 19.80 20.38
C SER A 261 -12.56 19.84 21.72
N GLY A 262 -13.85 20.15 21.71
CA GLY A 262 -14.73 20.14 22.90
C GLY A 262 -14.96 18.75 23.53
N GLY A 263 -14.14 17.75 23.21
CA GLY A 263 -14.23 16.36 23.67
C GLY A 263 -14.84 15.43 22.63
N GLY A 264 -14.24 14.24 22.44
CA GLY A 264 -14.78 13.16 21.60
C GLY A 264 -14.08 12.95 20.25
N ALA A 265 -13.43 13.97 19.68
CA ALA A 265 -12.57 13.77 18.51
C ALA A 265 -11.33 12.93 18.89
N SER A 266 -10.87 12.08 17.98
CA SER A 266 -9.76 11.14 18.20
C SER A 266 -8.98 10.94 16.90
N GLY A 267 -7.72 10.56 17.02
CA GLY A 267 -6.79 10.45 15.90
C GLY A 267 -6.08 11.77 15.64
N GLY A 268 -5.57 11.95 14.43
CA GLY A 268 -4.86 13.17 14.06
C GLY A 268 -4.67 13.28 12.56
N HIS A 269 -3.90 14.29 12.14
CA HIS A 269 -3.59 14.50 10.73
C HIS A 269 -2.26 15.20 10.50
N VAL A 270 -1.81 15.16 9.24
CA VAL A 270 -0.70 15.99 8.78
C VAL A 270 -1.25 17.14 7.96
N ILE A 271 -0.82 18.35 8.26
CA ILE A 271 -1.15 19.58 7.54
C ILE A 271 0.03 19.98 6.65
N ILE A 272 -0.27 20.32 5.40
CA ILE A 272 0.68 20.84 4.41
C ILE A 272 0.13 22.10 3.73
N SER A 273 0.97 22.81 2.98
CA SER A 273 0.49 23.90 2.14
C SER A 273 -0.37 23.37 0.99
N ASN A 274 -1.49 24.03 0.73
CA ASN A 274 -2.33 23.72 -0.45
C ASN A 274 -1.65 24.01 -1.80
N LYS A 275 -0.48 24.64 -1.79
CA LYS A 275 0.35 24.86 -3.00
C LYS A 275 1.13 23.60 -3.42
N PHE A 276 1.20 22.58 -2.57
CA PHE A 276 1.95 21.36 -2.83
C PHE A 276 1.09 20.11 -2.66
N ASN A 277 1.50 19.05 -3.34
CA ASN A 277 0.97 17.72 -3.10
C ASN A 277 1.72 17.07 -1.92
N ALA A 278 1.01 16.25 -1.15
CA ALA A 278 1.59 15.47 -0.06
C ALA A 278 2.72 14.56 -0.57
N ASP A 279 3.86 14.59 0.11
CA ASP A 279 5.01 13.74 -0.21
C ASP A 279 4.98 12.42 0.59
N THR A 280 6.03 11.61 0.43
CA THR A 280 6.14 10.31 1.11
C THR A 280 6.24 10.45 2.64
N ILE A 281 6.85 11.53 3.14
CA ILE A 281 6.99 11.78 4.58
C ILE A 281 5.63 12.15 5.16
N ASP A 282 4.87 13.02 4.49
CA ASP A 282 3.54 13.44 4.94
C ASP A 282 2.59 12.24 5.02
N ASN A 283 2.55 11.43 3.95
CA ASN A 283 1.74 10.22 3.90
C ASN A 283 2.21 9.15 4.90
N GLY A 284 3.53 9.05 5.14
CA GLY A 284 4.11 8.14 6.11
C GLY A 284 3.67 8.49 7.53
N ILE A 285 3.82 9.75 7.95
CA ILE A 285 3.42 10.21 9.29
C ILE A 285 1.91 10.06 9.45
N GLN A 286 1.11 10.43 8.44
CA GLN A 286 -0.34 10.24 8.45
C GLN A 286 -0.74 8.77 8.64
N SER A 287 -0.01 7.84 8.03
CA SER A 287 -0.25 6.40 8.16
C SER A 287 0.09 5.88 9.56
N VAL A 288 1.15 6.41 10.17
CA VAL A 288 1.53 6.10 11.55
C VAL A 288 0.45 6.59 12.53
N ILE A 289 -0.04 7.82 12.37
CA ILE A 289 -1.15 8.35 13.18
C ILE A 289 -2.38 7.46 13.04
N LYS A 290 -2.80 7.19 11.79
CA LYS A 290 -3.95 6.34 11.46
C LYS A 290 -3.88 4.96 12.12
N SER A 291 -2.72 4.31 12.03
CA SER A 291 -2.56 2.93 12.47
C SER A 291 -2.52 2.77 13.99
N ASN A 292 -2.18 3.84 14.72
CA ASN A 292 -2.00 3.79 16.17
C ASN A 292 -3.16 4.44 16.93
N LEU A 293 -3.77 5.51 16.40
CA LEU A 293 -4.83 6.28 17.07
C LEU A 293 -6.14 6.34 16.29
N GLY A 294 -6.13 6.01 14.99
CA GLY A 294 -7.25 6.24 14.09
C GLY A 294 -7.08 7.52 13.25
N GLN A 295 -8.06 7.78 12.38
CA GLN A 295 -7.98 8.85 11.39
C GLN A 295 -9.26 9.67 11.37
N ILE A 296 -9.16 10.93 11.79
CA ILE A 296 -10.25 11.92 11.63
C ILE A 296 -10.20 12.59 10.25
N ARG A 297 -8.98 12.84 9.74
CA ARG A 297 -8.72 13.49 8.44
C ARG A 297 -7.47 12.87 7.80
N GLY A 298 -7.36 12.94 6.48
CA GLY A 298 -6.11 12.61 5.77
C GLY A 298 -5.10 13.74 5.84
N VAL A 299 -4.05 13.65 5.01
CA VAL A 299 -3.16 14.81 4.80
C VAL A 299 -4.03 15.98 4.33
N THR A 300 -4.01 17.07 5.09
CA THR A 300 -4.94 18.18 4.98
C THR A 300 -4.21 19.39 4.40
N PRO A 301 -4.46 19.76 3.13
CA PRO A 301 -3.87 20.95 2.56
C PRO A 301 -4.54 22.22 3.12
N ARG A 302 -3.75 23.20 3.56
CA ARG A 302 -4.22 24.47 4.15
C ARG A 302 -3.46 25.67 3.58
N ASN A 303 -4.07 26.84 3.70
CA ASN A 303 -3.51 28.15 3.30
C ASN A 303 -3.81 29.26 4.32
N ASP A 304 -4.25 28.90 5.51
CA ASP A 304 -4.70 29.80 6.57
C ASP A 304 -3.80 29.73 7.82
N LEU A 305 -2.67 29.01 7.74
CA LEU A 305 -1.68 28.90 8.81
C LEU A 305 -0.36 29.58 8.41
N LEU A 306 0.20 30.37 9.32
CA LEU A 306 1.37 31.21 9.06
C LEU A 306 2.58 30.40 8.56
N ASN A 307 3.07 29.44 9.36
CA ASN A 307 4.28 28.68 9.01
C ASN A 307 4.07 27.82 7.75
N VAL A 308 2.85 27.31 7.53
CA VAL A 308 2.47 26.62 6.29
C VAL A 308 2.65 27.54 5.08
N ASN A 309 2.12 28.77 5.14
CA ASN A 309 2.22 29.73 4.04
C ASN A 309 3.65 30.21 3.81
N VAL A 310 4.37 30.57 4.88
CA VAL A 310 5.76 31.02 4.80
C VAL A 310 6.66 29.92 4.28
N SER A 311 6.44 28.66 4.68
CA SER A 311 7.20 27.53 4.12
C SER A 311 7.06 27.42 2.60
N ALA A 312 5.85 27.65 2.08
CA ALA A 312 5.60 27.60 0.65
C ALA A 312 6.19 28.80 -0.10
N GLU A 313 6.18 30.00 0.50
CA GLU A 313 6.90 31.16 -0.05
C GLU A 313 8.40 30.91 -0.15
N LEU A 314 8.98 30.24 0.85
CA LEU A 314 10.42 29.98 0.93
C LEU A 314 10.86 28.67 0.25
N ASN A 315 9.92 27.94 -0.36
CA ASN A 315 10.14 26.60 -0.91
C ASN A 315 10.85 25.66 0.09
N VAL A 316 10.37 25.65 1.33
CA VAL A 316 10.83 24.75 2.39
C VAL A 316 9.91 23.55 2.42
N ASN A 317 10.49 22.34 2.35
CA ASN A 317 9.72 21.14 2.64
C ASN A 317 9.34 21.21 4.13
N TYR A 318 8.07 21.48 4.43
CA TYR A 318 7.50 21.67 5.77
C TYR A 318 6.17 20.90 5.93
N ARG A 319 5.94 20.37 7.13
CA ARG A 319 4.65 19.84 7.55
C ARG A 319 4.41 20.11 9.03
N LEU A 320 3.14 20.19 9.40
CA LEU A 320 2.66 20.21 10.77
C LEU A 320 1.92 18.90 11.03
N ALA A 321 2.31 18.16 12.07
CA ALA A 321 1.71 16.88 12.43
C ALA A 321 0.95 17.01 13.74
N GLU A 322 -0.38 16.93 13.66
CA GLU A 322 -1.27 16.77 14.81
C GLU A 322 -1.27 15.30 15.21
N LEU A 323 -0.56 14.98 16.28
CA LEU A 323 -0.22 13.59 16.62
C LEU A 323 -1.34 12.83 17.34
N GLY A 324 -2.46 13.48 17.64
CA GLY A 324 -3.54 12.99 18.51
C GLY A 324 -4.29 14.18 19.11
N PHE A 325 -5.47 13.97 19.70
CA PHE A 325 -6.15 15.04 20.43
C PHE A 325 -5.70 15.11 21.89
N ILE A 326 -5.17 16.24 22.36
CA ILE A 326 -4.75 16.40 23.76
C ILE A 326 -5.94 16.32 24.75
N THR A 327 -7.13 16.65 24.27
CA THR A 327 -8.40 16.56 25.02
C THR A 327 -8.98 15.15 25.03
N ASN A 328 -8.55 14.25 24.14
CA ASN A 328 -9.02 12.88 24.11
C ASN A 328 -8.21 11.99 25.06
N LYS A 329 -8.90 11.41 26.05
CA LYS A 329 -8.25 10.55 27.05
C LYS A 329 -7.63 9.30 26.43
N SER A 330 -8.32 8.66 25.48
CA SER A 330 -7.84 7.43 24.82
C SER A 330 -6.58 7.69 23.99
N ASP A 331 -6.55 8.80 23.24
CA ASP A 331 -5.37 9.21 22.46
C ASP A 331 -4.19 9.47 23.40
N MET A 332 -4.38 10.30 24.42
CA MET A 332 -3.30 10.65 25.35
C MET A 332 -2.83 9.45 26.18
N ASP A 333 -3.73 8.56 26.62
CA ASP A 333 -3.34 7.34 27.32
C ASP A 333 -2.53 6.42 26.39
N TYR A 334 -2.90 6.33 25.11
CA TYR A 334 -2.16 5.53 24.12
C TYR A 334 -0.77 6.11 23.89
N ILE A 335 -0.66 7.42 23.59
CA ILE A 335 0.61 8.10 23.30
C ILE A 335 1.54 7.95 24.50
N LYS A 336 1.06 8.21 25.73
CA LYS A 336 1.85 8.07 26.96
C LYS A 336 2.34 6.63 27.17
N ARG A 337 1.48 5.62 26.95
CA ARG A 337 1.84 4.20 27.11
C ARG A 337 2.79 3.68 26.02
N ASN A 338 2.72 4.25 24.82
CA ASN A 338 3.44 3.75 23.64
C ASN A 338 4.47 4.76 23.10
N ILE A 339 4.92 5.72 23.92
CA ILE A 339 5.70 6.88 23.48
C ILE A 339 6.92 6.52 22.63
N ASP A 340 7.68 5.50 23.06
CA ASP A 340 8.87 5.03 22.37
C ASP A 340 8.55 4.42 21.00
N LYS A 341 7.53 3.54 20.94
CA LYS A 341 7.05 2.93 19.70
C LYS A 341 6.55 3.99 18.74
N TYR A 342 5.67 4.87 19.20
CA TYR A 342 5.02 5.87 18.36
C TYR A 342 6.05 6.86 17.78
N CYS A 343 6.98 7.36 18.60
CA CYS A 343 8.07 8.21 18.12
C CYS A 343 9.03 7.49 17.16
N ARG A 344 9.31 6.21 17.37
CA ARG A 344 10.14 5.40 16.45
C ARG A 344 9.47 5.23 15.09
N GLU A 345 8.16 4.98 15.06
CA GLU A 345 7.39 4.85 13.83
C GLU A 345 7.32 6.18 13.07
N ILE A 346 7.09 7.29 13.77
CA ILE A 346 7.15 8.66 13.20
C ILE A 346 8.54 8.94 12.61
N ALA A 347 9.61 8.62 13.36
CA ALA A 347 10.98 8.76 12.86
C ALA A 347 11.23 7.88 11.62
N GLY A 348 10.70 6.65 11.61
CA GLY A 348 10.75 5.75 10.45
C GLY A 348 10.03 6.29 9.23
N ALA A 349 8.88 6.95 9.42
CA ALA A 349 8.17 7.63 8.34
C ALA A 349 9.01 8.78 7.74
N ILE A 350 9.64 9.60 8.58
CA ILE A 350 10.55 10.68 8.13
C ILE A 350 11.77 10.12 7.41
N HIS A 351 12.33 9.00 7.87
CA HIS A 351 13.46 8.31 7.24
C HIS A 351 13.09 7.57 5.94
N GLY A 352 11.80 7.31 5.72
CA GLY A 352 11.30 6.55 4.56
C GLY A 352 11.39 5.02 4.72
N LYS A 353 11.80 4.51 5.88
CA LYS A 353 11.78 3.08 6.25
C LYS A 353 11.87 2.91 7.77
N PRO A 354 11.51 1.74 8.33
CA PRO A 354 11.61 1.49 9.78
C PRO A 354 13.05 1.72 10.32
N ILE A 355 13.16 2.46 11.43
CA ILE A 355 14.43 2.70 12.13
C ILE A 355 14.50 1.82 13.37
N GLY A 356 15.61 1.09 13.51
CA GLY A 356 15.85 0.23 14.67
C GLY A 356 14.98 -1.02 14.64
N GLY A 357 15.63 -2.18 14.50
CA GLY A 357 15.00 -3.42 14.92
C GLY A 357 14.56 -3.29 16.38
N THR A 358 13.29 -3.55 16.64
CA THR A 358 12.58 -3.35 17.91
C THR A 358 13.34 -3.79 19.17
N LEU A 359 13.43 -2.92 20.16
CA LEU A 359 13.66 -3.21 21.59
C LEU A 359 12.84 -2.19 22.41
N ALA A 360 11.94 -2.50 23.35
CA ALA A 360 11.17 -3.69 23.65
C ALA A 360 9.88 -3.20 24.34
N GLY A 361 8.73 -3.60 23.80
CA GLY A 361 7.44 -3.52 24.47
C GLY A 361 6.66 -4.71 23.92
N LYS A 362 6.31 -5.64 24.79
CA LYS A 362 5.74 -6.94 24.44
C LYS A 362 4.54 -6.78 23.48
N THR A 363 4.78 -6.98 22.20
CA THR A 363 3.81 -7.54 21.28
C THR A 363 4.60 -8.51 20.46
N GLN A 364 4.34 -9.80 20.64
CA GLN A 364 4.88 -10.82 19.76
C GLN A 364 4.60 -10.36 18.34
N VAL A 365 5.65 -10.14 17.55
CA VAL A 365 5.53 -10.43 16.13
C VAL A 365 5.11 -11.88 16.13
N ASN A 366 3.84 -12.16 15.88
CA ASN A 366 3.35 -13.51 15.69
C ASN A 366 4.09 -14.02 14.46
N ARG A 367 5.30 -14.53 14.67
CA ARG A 367 5.97 -15.44 13.76
C ARG A 367 4.96 -16.57 13.69
N ILE A 368 4.13 -16.58 12.67
CA ILE A 368 3.15 -17.65 12.46
C ILE A 368 3.81 -18.83 11.77
N SER A 369 5.10 -18.79 11.44
CA SER A 369 5.79 -19.90 10.78
C SER A 369 7.23 -20.05 11.25
N TRP A 370 7.64 -21.29 11.53
CA TRP A 370 9.00 -21.66 11.91
C TRP A 370 9.51 -22.75 10.98
N GLY A 371 10.78 -22.68 10.56
CA GLY A 371 11.45 -23.74 9.80
C GLY A 371 11.84 -24.93 10.69
N LEU A 372 10.93 -25.37 11.56
CA LEU A 372 11.11 -26.60 12.34
C LEU A 372 10.76 -27.78 11.43
N SER A 373 11.58 -28.82 11.51
CA SER A 373 11.40 -30.04 10.74
C SER A 373 11.22 -31.26 11.64
N GLY A 374 10.60 -32.29 11.09
CA GLY A 374 10.32 -33.52 11.81
C GLY A 374 9.56 -34.52 10.95
N THR A 375 9.16 -35.62 11.58
CA THR A 375 8.23 -36.59 10.99
C THR A 375 6.97 -36.68 11.85
N PHE A 376 5.82 -36.49 11.24
CA PHE A 376 4.51 -36.61 11.90
C PHE A 376 3.88 -37.97 11.59
N TYR A 377 3.40 -38.66 12.62
CA TYR A 377 2.73 -39.95 12.59
C TYR A 377 1.30 -39.77 13.14
N PRO A 378 0.25 -39.71 12.30
CA PRO A 378 -1.12 -39.46 12.79
C PRO A 378 -1.68 -40.65 13.57
N ASP A 379 -2.58 -40.40 14.53
CA ASP A 379 -3.32 -41.45 15.26
C ASP A 379 -4.81 -41.53 14.85
N ARG A 380 -5.20 -40.73 13.86
CA ARG A 380 -6.58 -40.55 13.39
C ARG A 380 -6.59 -39.99 11.97
N ALA A 381 -7.79 -39.91 11.37
CA ALA A 381 -7.99 -39.21 10.10
C ALA A 381 -7.66 -37.70 10.21
N ILE A 382 -6.70 -37.24 9.42
CA ILE A 382 -6.26 -35.85 9.29
C ILE A 382 -6.46 -35.36 7.86
N LYS A 383 -7.30 -34.33 7.70
CA LYS A 383 -7.53 -33.70 6.40
C LYS A 383 -6.27 -32.96 5.93
N VAL A 384 -5.86 -33.24 4.70
CA VAL A 384 -4.75 -32.54 4.04
C VAL A 384 -5.30 -31.42 3.15
N ARG A 385 -4.55 -30.32 3.04
CA ARG A 385 -4.94 -29.12 2.33
C ARG A 385 -3.81 -28.58 1.45
N ARG A 386 -4.16 -27.81 0.42
CA ARG A 386 -3.19 -27.11 -0.44
C ARG A 386 -2.58 -25.86 0.21
N GLN A 387 -3.19 -25.37 1.28
CA GLN A 387 -2.71 -24.24 2.08
C GLN A 387 -3.07 -24.43 3.55
N ALA A 388 -2.26 -23.88 4.46
CA ALA A 388 -2.57 -23.90 5.89
C ALA A 388 -3.84 -23.08 6.20
N GLY A 389 -4.66 -23.58 7.11
CA GLY A 389 -5.88 -22.93 7.59
C GLY A 389 -7.15 -23.74 7.35
N LEU A 390 -8.19 -23.50 8.16
CA LEU A 390 -9.49 -24.17 8.09
C LEU A 390 -10.23 -23.90 6.78
N ASN A 391 -9.95 -22.77 6.13
CA ASN A 391 -10.48 -22.40 4.83
C ASN A 391 -9.57 -22.82 3.66
N GLY A 392 -8.50 -23.58 3.92
CA GLY A 392 -7.63 -24.07 2.85
C GLY A 392 -8.32 -25.14 2.00
N GLU A 393 -8.10 -25.14 0.69
CA GLU A 393 -8.66 -26.17 -0.22
C GLU A 393 -8.24 -27.56 0.28
N VAL A 394 -9.23 -28.41 0.55
CA VAL A 394 -9.03 -29.80 1.01
C VAL A 394 -8.70 -30.66 -0.20
N VAL A 395 -7.65 -31.47 -0.11
CA VAL A 395 -7.31 -32.43 -1.19
C VAL A 395 -8.26 -33.62 -1.16
N ASP A 396 -8.29 -34.39 -2.25
CA ASP A 396 -9.08 -35.61 -2.35
C ASP A 396 -8.89 -36.52 -1.14
N GLN A 397 -9.99 -37.14 -0.68
CA GLN A 397 -10.03 -37.93 0.56
C GLN A 397 -9.01 -39.10 0.55
N ALA A 398 -8.69 -39.65 -0.62
CA ALA A 398 -7.66 -40.68 -0.79
C ALA A 398 -6.25 -40.20 -0.43
N SER A 399 -6.02 -38.88 -0.34
CA SER A 399 -4.74 -38.27 0.01
C SER A 399 -4.67 -37.79 1.46
N TRP A 400 -5.67 -38.08 2.29
CA TRP A 400 -5.62 -37.78 3.73
C TRP A 400 -4.71 -38.76 4.47
N LEU A 401 -4.38 -38.44 5.72
CA LEU A 401 -3.60 -39.33 6.58
C LEU A 401 -4.57 -40.01 7.57
N TYR A 402 -4.50 -41.33 7.74
CA TYR A 402 -5.48 -42.08 8.54
C TYR A 402 -4.87 -42.76 9.76
N SER A 403 -3.61 -43.21 9.67
CA SER A 403 -2.93 -43.91 10.75
C SER A 403 -1.44 -43.56 10.82
N LYS A 404 -0.73 -44.15 11.79
CA LYS A 404 0.71 -43.96 11.97
C LYS A 404 1.53 -44.36 10.73
N ASP A 405 0.97 -45.20 9.86
CA ASP A 405 1.64 -45.67 8.65
C ASP A 405 1.59 -44.61 7.53
N ASP A 406 0.67 -43.63 7.62
CA ASP A 406 0.55 -42.47 6.72
C ASP A 406 1.44 -41.29 7.19
N TRP A 407 2.66 -41.59 7.61
CA TRP A 407 3.57 -40.58 8.15
C TRP A 407 4.07 -39.60 7.08
N VAL A 408 4.38 -38.37 7.49
CA VAL A 408 4.91 -37.33 6.60
C VAL A 408 6.10 -36.61 7.20
N LYS A 409 7.14 -36.34 6.39
CA LYS A 409 8.26 -35.45 6.76
C LYS A 409 7.87 -34.02 6.45
N PHE A 410 7.96 -33.15 7.45
CA PHE A 410 7.69 -31.72 7.32
C PHE A 410 8.94 -30.89 7.53
N ASP A 411 8.96 -29.71 6.91
CA ASP A 411 10.07 -28.76 6.95
C ASP A 411 9.66 -27.37 7.49
N GLN A 412 8.40 -27.22 7.86
CA GLN A 412 7.87 -25.98 8.43
C GLN A 412 6.67 -26.27 9.34
N VAL A 413 6.57 -25.49 10.42
CA VAL A 413 5.44 -25.43 11.34
C VAL A 413 4.78 -24.05 11.22
N ILE A 414 3.45 -23.98 11.25
CA ILE A 414 2.67 -22.75 11.07
C ILE A 414 1.57 -22.64 12.13
N LYS A 415 1.35 -21.46 12.75
CA LYS A 415 0.17 -21.13 13.55
C LYS A 415 -0.89 -20.50 12.67
N LYS A 416 -2.08 -21.09 12.60
CA LYS A 416 -3.21 -20.50 11.87
C LYS A 416 -4.54 -21.05 12.36
N ASP A 417 -5.54 -20.19 12.46
CA ASP A 417 -6.93 -20.51 12.83
C ASP A 417 -7.07 -21.26 14.18
N GLY A 418 -6.14 -21.03 15.12
CA GLY A 418 -6.11 -21.71 16.43
C GLY A 418 -5.45 -23.10 16.41
N TYR A 419 -4.77 -23.48 15.33
CA TYR A 419 -4.09 -24.76 15.17
C TYR A 419 -2.62 -24.60 14.82
N TRP A 420 -1.85 -25.61 15.18
CA TRP A 420 -0.53 -25.86 14.64
C TRP A 420 -0.65 -26.67 13.36
N TRP A 421 -0.08 -26.16 12.28
CA TRP A 421 -0.03 -26.77 10.97
C TRP A 421 1.40 -27.17 10.63
N ILE A 422 1.57 -28.22 9.84
CA ILE A 422 2.86 -28.58 9.24
C ILE A 422 2.80 -28.43 7.72
N ARG A 423 3.93 -28.11 7.09
CA ARG A 423 4.12 -28.13 5.63
C ARG A 423 4.96 -29.33 5.25
N PHE A 424 4.48 -30.14 4.31
CA PHE A 424 5.18 -31.34 3.86
C PHE A 424 5.02 -31.55 2.35
N LYS A 425 5.77 -32.53 1.83
CA LYS A 425 5.54 -33.15 0.51
C LYS A 425 5.27 -34.63 0.75
N TYR A 426 4.51 -35.32 -0.10
CA TYR A 426 4.33 -36.76 0.03
C TYR A 426 5.64 -37.51 -0.27
N GLN A 427 5.87 -38.62 0.44
CA GLN A 427 7.12 -39.40 0.35
C GLN A 427 7.03 -40.58 -0.62
N ALA A 428 5.83 -40.99 -1.02
CA ALA A 428 5.65 -42.13 -1.92
C ALA A 428 6.27 -41.86 -3.31
N PRO A 429 6.94 -42.84 -3.92
CA PRO A 429 7.42 -42.72 -5.30
C PRO A 429 6.28 -42.35 -6.26
N GLY A 430 6.50 -41.35 -7.11
CA GLY A 430 5.49 -40.85 -8.05
C GLY A 430 4.48 -39.86 -7.45
N ALA A 431 4.52 -39.58 -6.15
CA ALA A 431 3.63 -38.60 -5.54
C ALA A 431 3.93 -37.15 -5.97
N SER A 432 2.93 -36.28 -5.81
CA SER A 432 3.05 -34.87 -6.16
C SER A 432 4.22 -34.18 -5.42
N LYS A 433 4.99 -33.39 -6.17
CA LYS A 433 6.11 -32.57 -5.64
C LYS A 433 5.65 -31.25 -5.00
N ALA A 434 4.34 -30.98 -4.99
CA ALA A 434 3.75 -29.80 -4.39
C ALA A 434 3.83 -29.84 -2.85
N TYR A 435 3.70 -28.66 -2.24
CA TYR A 435 3.58 -28.56 -0.78
C TYR A 435 2.13 -28.73 -0.34
N PHE A 436 1.96 -29.47 0.74
CA PHE A 436 0.68 -29.74 1.38
C PHE A 436 0.76 -29.40 2.87
N TYR A 437 -0.40 -29.22 3.46
CA TYR A 437 -0.55 -28.74 4.83
C TYR A 437 -1.60 -29.55 5.57
N CYS A 438 -1.31 -29.89 6.83
CA CYS A 438 -2.32 -30.45 7.73
C CYS A 438 -2.13 -29.89 9.13
N ALA A 439 -3.23 -29.83 9.89
CA ALA A 439 -3.20 -29.45 11.29
C ALA A 439 -2.81 -30.66 12.14
N VAL A 440 -1.89 -30.47 13.08
CA VAL A 440 -1.35 -31.52 13.96
C VAL A 440 -1.88 -31.43 15.39
N CYS A 441 -2.33 -30.26 15.83
CA CYS A 441 -3.05 -30.05 17.09
C CYS A 441 -3.71 -28.68 17.15
N LYS A 442 -4.60 -28.48 18.13
CA LYS A 442 -5.01 -27.16 18.60
C LYS A 442 -3.86 -26.50 19.36
N ILE A 443 -3.79 -25.18 19.31
CA ILE A 443 -2.90 -24.40 20.17
C ILE A 443 -3.56 -24.34 21.56
N THR A 444 -2.95 -24.96 22.56
CA THR A 444 -3.47 -25.00 23.94
C THR A 444 -2.43 -24.60 24.98
N ASP A 445 -1.15 -24.68 24.64
CA ASP A 445 -0.08 -24.21 25.50
C ASP A 445 -0.17 -22.68 25.68
N LYS A 446 -0.13 -22.22 26.92
CA LYS A 446 -0.26 -20.78 27.26
C LYS A 446 0.89 -19.95 26.70
N GLU A 447 2.05 -20.57 26.52
CA GLU A 447 3.23 -19.96 25.90
C GLU A 447 3.31 -20.23 24.39
N GLU A 448 2.30 -20.92 23.84
CA GLU A 448 2.19 -21.34 22.46
C GLU A 448 3.49 -21.96 21.91
N LYS A 449 4.03 -22.94 22.64
CA LYS A 449 5.18 -23.77 22.24
C LYS A 449 4.69 -25.12 21.71
N ILE A 450 4.84 -25.34 20.41
CA ILE A 450 4.37 -26.59 19.75
C ILE A 450 4.88 -27.86 20.44
N LYS A 451 6.13 -27.87 20.92
CA LYS A 451 6.75 -29.03 21.58
C LYS A 451 6.08 -29.43 22.90
N ASN A 452 5.26 -28.55 23.49
CA ASN A 452 4.50 -28.79 24.71
C ASN A 452 3.05 -29.22 24.43
N GLU A 453 2.62 -29.22 23.17
CA GLU A 453 1.24 -29.54 22.80
C GLU A 453 1.01 -31.05 22.71
N LYS A 454 -0.25 -31.46 22.89
CA LYS A 454 -0.69 -32.82 22.60
C LYS A 454 -1.13 -32.93 21.14
N TYR A 455 -0.38 -33.69 20.35
CA TYR A 455 -0.68 -33.90 18.92
C TYR A 455 -1.82 -34.89 18.70
N TRP A 456 -2.46 -34.78 17.53
CA TRP A 456 -3.34 -35.81 16.95
C TRP A 456 -2.50 -36.91 16.30
N GLY A 457 -1.63 -37.52 17.11
CA GLY A 457 -0.57 -38.41 16.67
C GLY A 457 0.72 -38.20 17.47
N ASN A 458 1.85 -38.45 16.83
CA ASN A 458 3.19 -38.22 17.39
C ASN A 458 4.08 -37.46 16.41
N ILE A 459 4.96 -36.59 16.92
CA ILE A 459 5.98 -35.92 16.12
C ILE A 459 7.37 -36.35 16.62
N LYS A 460 8.15 -36.93 15.72
CA LYS A 460 9.60 -37.10 15.90
C LYS A 460 10.31 -35.87 15.33
N TRP A 461 10.72 -34.96 16.21
CA TRP A 461 11.47 -33.75 15.85
C TRP A 461 12.87 -34.09 15.33
N LEU A 462 13.37 -33.29 14.39
CA LEU A 462 14.76 -33.30 13.91
C LEU A 462 15.60 -32.22 14.58
#